data_AF-A0A093IUF3-F1
#
_entry.id   AF-A0A093IUF3-F1
#
_cell.length_a   1.000
_cell.length_b   1.000
_cell.length_c   1.000
_cell.angle_alpha   90.00
_cell.angle_beta   90.00
_cell.angle_gamma   90.00
#
_symmetry.space_group_name_H-M   'P 1'
#
loop_
_entity.id
_entity.type
_entity.pdbx_description
1 polymer ?
#
loop_
_entity_poly.entity_id
_entity_poly.type
_entity_poly.pdbx_seq_one_letter_code
_entity_poly.pdbx_strand_id
1 'polypeptide(L)'
;REMAEESIFRNLLEILISASSEIEQACKDSGELVDLDTCLLLIAECFRCLRNACVQCAKNQHVMRNLGLIATSVHLIKLLHGIQIKEELLLTALRCSLQFLGNVAAGNGDSQNSIWKCAFPDLFLTCLTYSDEKIVAYCCMVLFTCLNSDKVRELLDPGNLTVAVRVLKVYEERLDSEWSFLIVTDHLLKCPELVKALYAKLSNQERVTLLELVMTKAIEKNLVTTEEMNVFMRLADFVAGCFQEKCEAVLKFTSTADTEDKEALVTIRLLDVLCEMTSNNGQLEHLQALPGLLETAIDTLRLTHLAGKQAVNIFTARHALTGQEEISHPAVGFKSHLIRLIGNLCHKNKENQDKV
;
A
#
# COMPACT_ATOMS: atom_id res chain seq x y z
N ARG A 1 26.90 22.45 1.59
CA ARG A 1 25.90 21.83 2.49
C ARG A 1 26.38 21.79 3.93
N GLU A 2 27.52 21.17 4.24
CA GLU A 2 28.06 21.09 5.62
C GLU A 2 28.49 22.44 6.21
N MET A 3 28.86 23.37 5.33
CA MET A 3 29.22 24.75 5.65
C MET A 3 28.02 25.67 5.92
N ALA A 4 26.78 25.17 5.83
CA ALA A 4 25.61 26.01 6.09
C ALA A 4 25.54 26.37 7.58
N GLU A 5 25.34 27.66 7.85
CA GLU A 5 25.17 28.19 9.20
C GLU A 5 23.70 28.15 9.63
N GLU A 6 23.45 28.03 10.93
CA GLU A 6 22.09 28.06 11.49
C GLU A 6 21.34 29.35 11.14
N SER A 7 22.06 30.48 11.07
CA SER A 7 21.53 31.79 10.67
C SER A 7 20.78 31.75 9.34
N ILE A 8 21.29 30.99 8.36
CA ILE A 8 20.65 30.82 7.05
C ILE A 8 19.28 30.15 7.20
N PHE A 9 19.19 29.09 8.01
CA PHE A 9 17.94 28.36 8.22
C PHE A 9 16.92 29.17 9.01
N ARG A 10 17.39 30.01 9.95
CA ARG A 10 16.55 30.95 10.68
C ARG A 10 15.95 32.01 9.75
N ASN A 11 16.77 32.59 8.87
CA ASN A 11 16.28 33.55 7.87
C ASN A 11 15.25 32.92 6.92
N LEU A 12 15.51 31.70 6.44
CA LEU A 12 14.55 30.96 5.61
C LEU A 12 13.24 30.66 6.35
N LEU A 13 13.33 30.32 7.63
CA LEU A 13 12.14 30.11 8.48
C LEU A 13 11.33 31.41 8.61
N GLU A 14 11.98 32.55 8.86
CA GLU A 14 11.31 33.85 8.96
C GLU A 14 10.61 34.23 7.65
N ILE A 15 11.26 33.98 6.51
CA ILE A 15 10.66 34.17 5.18
C ILE A 15 9.40 33.30 5.01
N LEU A 16 9.47 32.01 5.36
CA LEU A 16 8.33 31.11 5.26
C LEU A 16 7.17 31.54 6.17
N ILE A 17 7.46 32.03 7.37
CA ILE A 17 6.45 32.55 8.30
C ILE A 17 5.79 33.81 7.74
N SER A 18 6.56 34.76 7.20
CA SER A 18 6.03 35.98 6.56
C SER A 18 5.12 35.63 5.39
N ALA A 19 5.60 34.79 4.47
CA ALA A 19 4.82 34.36 3.30
C ALA A 19 3.54 33.60 3.71
N SER A 20 3.58 32.80 4.78
CA SER A 20 2.40 32.15 5.34
C SER A 20 1.37 33.17 5.82
N SER A 21 1.81 34.21 6.54
CA SER A 21 0.94 35.26 7.06
C SER A 21 0.29 36.07 5.93
N GLU A 22 1.05 36.37 4.87
CA GLU A 22 0.56 37.08 3.70
C GLU A 22 -0.52 36.27 2.95
N ILE A 23 -0.29 34.96 2.76
CA ILE A 23 -1.27 34.06 2.14
C ILE A 23 -2.54 33.95 3.01
N GLU A 24 -2.40 33.82 4.32
CA GLU A 24 -3.55 33.77 5.24
C GLU A 24 -4.39 35.05 5.20
N GLN A 25 -3.74 36.20 5.07
CA GLN A 25 -4.44 37.49 4.94
C GLN A 25 -5.15 37.59 3.59
N ALA A 26 -4.49 37.21 2.49
CA ALA A 26 -5.08 37.18 1.15
C ALA A 26 -6.32 36.28 1.06
N CYS A 27 -6.32 35.17 1.80
CA CYS A 27 -7.46 34.25 1.85
C CYS A 27 -8.66 34.81 2.64
N LYS A 28 -8.45 35.77 3.54
CA LYS A 28 -9.49 36.42 4.37
C LYS A 28 -10.03 37.69 3.71
N ASP A 29 -9.14 38.49 3.13
CA ASP A 29 -9.45 39.79 2.57
C ASP A 29 -9.53 39.68 1.05
N SER A 30 -10.74 39.52 0.52
CA SER A 30 -11.00 39.48 -0.94
C SER A 30 -10.66 40.79 -1.71
N GLY A 31 -9.99 41.75 -1.08
CA GLY A 31 -9.82 43.12 -1.57
C GLY A 31 -8.37 43.61 -1.75
N GLU A 32 -7.37 43.01 -1.10
CA GLU A 32 -5.96 43.33 -1.36
C GLU A 32 -5.35 42.29 -2.32
N LEU A 33 -4.82 42.77 -3.45
CA LEU A 33 -4.01 41.96 -4.36
C LEU A 33 -2.67 41.67 -3.67
N VAL A 34 -2.64 40.68 -2.79
CA VAL A 34 -1.39 40.00 -2.46
C VAL A 34 -0.91 39.33 -3.74
N ASP A 35 0.35 39.58 -4.11
CA ASP A 35 0.98 38.88 -5.22
C ASP A 35 1.28 37.43 -4.79
N LEU A 36 0.21 36.63 -4.82
CA LEU A 36 0.20 35.23 -4.43
C LEU A 36 1.27 34.46 -5.21
N ASP A 37 1.48 34.78 -6.49
CA ASP A 37 2.49 34.15 -7.33
C ASP A 37 3.90 34.37 -6.77
N THR A 38 4.23 35.60 -6.37
CA THR A 38 5.50 35.91 -5.71
C THR A 38 5.66 35.15 -4.40
N CYS A 39 4.61 35.05 -3.58
CA CYS A 39 4.64 34.26 -2.34
C CYS A 39 4.90 32.77 -2.62
N LEU A 40 4.19 32.19 -3.59
CA LEU A 40 4.32 30.78 -3.96
C LEU A 40 5.70 30.47 -4.53
N LEU A 41 6.26 31.36 -5.37
CA LEU A 41 7.63 31.26 -5.87
C LEU A 41 8.65 31.29 -4.73
N LEU A 42 8.51 32.24 -3.80
CA LEU A 42 9.41 32.40 -2.66
C LEU A 42 9.39 31.16 -1.76
N ILE A 43 8.19 30.63 -1.46
CA ILE A 43 8.02 29.38 -0.69
C ILE A 43 8.72 28.22 -1.40
N ALA A 44 8.49 28.07 -2.71
CA ALA A 44 9.10 26.99 -3.48
C ALA A 44 10.64 27.07 -3.46
N GLU A 45 11.23 28.27 -3.64
CA GLU A 45 12.68 28.46 -3.58
C GLU A 45 13.26 28.22 -2.18
N CYS A 46 12.55 28.65 -1.13
CA CYS A 46 12.95 28.35 0.25
C CYS A 46 13.03 26.84 0.47
N PHE A 47 12.00 26.09 0.07
CA PHE A 47 12.03 24.64 0.23
C PHE A 47 13.04 23.94 -0.67
N ARG A 48 13.31 24.43 -1.88
CA ARG A 48 14.42 23.90 -2.69
C ARG A 48 15.76 24.08 -1.97
N CYS A 49 16.00 25.25 -1.39
CA CYS A 49 17.20 25.52 -0.62
C CYS A 49 17.30 24.60 0.61
N LEU A 50 16.24 24.52 1.42
CA LEU A 50 16.18 23.67 2.61
C LEU A 50 16.37 22.18 2.27
N ARG A 51 15.67 21.66 1.27
CA ARG A 51 15.76 20.27 0.82
C ARG A 51 17.19 19.91 0.40
N ASN A 52 17.82 20.75 -0.43
CA ASN A 52 19.19 20.53 -0.88
C ASN A 52 20.19 20.71 0.27
N ALA A 53 19.87 21.58 1.22
CA ALA A 53 20.67 21.80 2.42
C ALA A 53 20.42 20.76 3.52
N CYS A 54 19.52 19.77 3.36
CA CYS A 54 19.23 18.71 4.35
C CYS A 54 19.32 17.24 3.85
N VAL A 55 19.56 16.97 2.56
CA VAL A 55 19.75 15.60 1.97
C VAL A 55 21.05 14.83 2.36
N GLN A 56 21.02 13.85 3.27
CA GLN A 56 22.22 13.11 3.81
C GLN A 56 23.24 13.94 4.67
N CYS A 57 22.81 14.52 5.80
CA CYS A 57 23.67 15.34 6.70
C CYS A 57 22.85 15.62 7.93
N ALA A 58 23.14 14.83 8.95
CA ALA A 58 22.44 14.85 10.23
C ALA A 58 22.48 16.25 10.87
N LYS A 59 23.64 16.94 10.83
CA LYS A 59 23.81 18.29 11.40
C LYS A 59 22.70 19.24 10.96
N ASN A 60 22.50 19.40 9.66
CA ASN A 60 21.50 20.35 9.15
C ASN A 60 20.06 19.87 9.40
N GLN A 61 19.81 18.56 9.33
CA GLN A 61 18.50 17.99 9.67
C GLN A 61 18.12 18.31 11.12
N HIS A 62 19.06 18.13 12.06
CA HIS A 62 18.86 18.44 13.48
C HIS A 62 18.62 19.93 13.72
N VAL A 63 19.44 20.80 13.12
CA VAL A 63 19.27 22.25 13.25
C VAL A 63 17.90 22.67 12.72
N MET A 64 17.52 22.23 11.53
CA MET A 64 16.23 22.60 10.93
C MET A 64 15.04 22.11 11.77
N ARG A 65 15.11 20.87 12.29
CA ARG A 65 14.10 20.34 13.22
C ARG A 65 14.00 21.21 14.48
N ASN A 66 15.12 21.52 15.11
CA ASN A 66 15.16 22.30 16.36
C ASN A 66 14.66 23.74 16.17
N LEU A 67 14.85 24.33 14.99
CA LEU A 67 14.30 25.63 14.64
C LEU A 67 12.78 25.61 14.42
N GLY A 68 12.14 24.43 14.31
CA GLY A 68 10.71 24.32 14.06
C GLY A 68 10.32 24.35 12.59
N LEU A 69 11.25 24.14 11.67
CA LEU A 69 10.95 24.11 10.23
C LEU A 69 9.97 22.99 9.87
N ILE A 70 10.00 21.83 10.55
CA ILE A 70 9.05 20.75 10.27
C ILE A 70 7.60 21.18 10.56
N ALA A 71 7.34 21.76 11.73
CA ALA A 71 5.99 22.20 12.11
C ALA A 71 5.50 23.31 11.18
N THR A 72 6.38 24.26 10.84
CA THR A 72 6.08 25.35 9.91
C THR A 72 5.77 24.82 8.51
N SER A 73 6.53 23.86 8.01
CA SER A 73 6.27 23.24 6.70
C SER A 73 4.92 22.52 6.66
N VAL A 74 4.57 21.79 7.72
CA VAL A 74 3.28 21.09 7.79
C VAL A 74 2.12 22.08 7.84
N HIS A 75 2.24 23.15 8.62
CA HIS A 75 1.26 24.24 8.63
C HIS A 75 1.09 24.85 7.24
N LEU A 76 2.21 25.19 6.58
CA LEU A 76 2.19 25.81 5.27
C LEU A 76 1.58 24.88 4.20
N ILE A 77 1.87 23.57 4.22
CA ILE A 77 1.23 22.61 3.31
C ILE A 77 -0.31 22.60 3.50
N LYS A 78 -0.78 22.66 4.75
CA LYS A 78 -2.23 22.73 5.05
C LYS A 78 -2.83 24.04 4.54
N LEU A 79 -2.14 25.16 4.72
CA LEU A 79 -2.56 26.46 4.19
C LEU A 79 -2.65 26.46 2.66
N LEU A 80 -1.57 26.02 2.00
CA LEU A 80 -1.50 25.92 0.54
C LEU A 80 -2.59 25.00 -0.03
N HIS A 81 -2.93 23.91 0.66
CA HIS A 81 -4.05 23.06 0.26
C HIS A 81 -5.41 23.78 0.26
N GLY A 82 -5.61 24.76 1.16
CA GLY A 82 -6.86 25.53 1.27
C GLY A 82 -7.10 26.53 0.13
N ILE A 83 -6.08 26.79 -0.70
CA ILE A 83 -6.20 27.69 -1.86
C ILE A 83 -7.01 26.99 -2.96
N GLN A 84 -8.12 27.59 -3.39
CA GLN A 84 -9.06 26.97 -4.32
C GLN A 84 -8.51 26.78 -5.74
N ILE A 85 -7.65 27.70 -6.18
CA ILE A 85 -7.09 27.69 -7.54
C ILE A 85 -5.77 26.92 -7.52
N LYS A 86 -5.78 25.72 -8.11
CA LYS A 86 -4.59 24.85 -8.22
C LYS A 86 -3.78 25.18 -9.46
N GLU A 87 -3.03 26.27 -9.39
CA GLU A 87 -2.06 26.66 -10.42
C GLU A 87 -0.71 25.94 -10.25
N GLU A 88 0.09 25.93 -11.32
CA GLU A 88 1.39 25.22 -11.33
C GLU A 88 2.37 25.75 -10.28
N LEU A 89 2.28 27.04 -9.90
CA LEU A 89 3.08 27.61 -8.82
C LEU A 89 2.70 27.01 -7.46
N LEU A 90 1.40 26.85 -7.18
CA LEU A 90 0.90 26.22 -5.96
C LEU A 90 1.35 24.76 -5.88
N LEU A 91 1.19 24.02 -6.97
CA LEU A 91 1.63 22.63 -7.06
C LEU A 91 3.15 22.52 -6.85
N THR A 92 3.92 23.44 -7.42
CA THR A 92 5.37 23.49 -7.26
C THR A 92 5.77 23.76 -5.81
N ALA A 93 5.12 24.70 -5.12
CA ALA A 93 5.35 24.96 -3.70
C ALA A 93 5.05 23.72 -2.84
N LEU A 94 3.91 23.06 -3.05
CA LEU A 94 3.52 21.82 -2.37
C LEU A 94 4.53 20.69 -2.59
N ARG A 95 4.92 20.46 -3.85
CA ARG A 95 5.92 19.44 -4.22
C ARG A 95 7.25 19.69 -3.51
N CYS A 96 7.78 20.93 -3.55
CA CYS A 96 9.03 21.26 -2.88
C CYS A 96 8.95 21.08 -1.36
N SER A 97 7.81 21.45 -0.76
CA SER A 97 7.54 21.30 0.68
C SER A 97 7.59 19.82 1.12
N LEU A 98 6.92 18.94 0.39
CA LEU A 98 6.91 17.49 0.67
C LEU A 98 8.30 16.87 0.49
N GLN A 99 9.03 17.27 -0.55
CA GLN A 99 10.40 16.78 -0.75
C GLN A 99 11.35 17.24 0.37
N PHE A 100 11.18 18.45 0.91
CA PHE A 100 11.90 18.88 2.09
C PHE A 100 11.59 17.98 3.30
N LEU A 101 10.31 17.69 3.57
CA LEU A 101 9.91 16.79 4.65
C LEU A 101 10.54 15.40 4.53
N GLY A 102 10.62 14.86 3.32
CA GLY A 102 11.30 13.59 3.07
C GLY A 102 12.78 13.64 3.40
N ASN A 103 13.47 14.66 2.89
CA ASN A 103 14.92 14.79 3.08
C ASN A 103 15.33 15.14 4.51
N VAL A 104 14.52 15.90 5.25
CA VAL A 104 14.82 16.23 6.65
C VAL A 104 14.65 15.02 7.58
N ALA A 105 13.81 14.06 7.19
CA ALA A 105 13.55 12.82 7.91
C ALA A 105 14.40 11.62 7.46
N ALA A 106 14.99 11.67 6.27
CA ALA A 106 15.81 10.58 5.73
C ALA A 106 16.97 10.24 6.69
N GLY A 107 16.91 9.03 7.27
CA GLY A 107 17.90 8.55 8.25
C GLY A 107 17.88 9.26 9.61
N ASN A 108 16.83 10.02 9.93
CA ASN A 108 16.75 10.82 11.16
C ASN A 108 15.46 10.54 11.95
N GLY A 109 15.53 9.63 12.91
CA GLY A 109 14.38 9.17 13.70
C GLY A 109 13.62 10.28 14.44
N ASP A 110 14.32 11.25 15.00
CA ASP A 110 13.70 12.38 15.68
C ASP A 110 12.88 13.27 14.72
N SER A 111 13.41 13.52 13.52
CA SER A 111 12.70 14.25 12.47
C SER A 111 11.49 13.44 11.98
N GLN A 112 11.63 12.13 11.79
CA GLN A 112 10.51 11.24 11.44
C GLN A 112 9.40 11.29 12.49
N ASN A 113 9.75 11.32 13.78
CA ASN A 113 8.79 11.42 14.87
C ASN A 113 8.13 12.81 14.94
N SER A 114 8.91 13.87 14.67
CA SER A 114 8.40 15.24 14.61
C SER A 114 7.41 15.43 13.46
N ILE A 115 7.70 14.87 12.28
CA ILE A 115 6.78 14.88 11.14
C ILE A 115 5.51 14.10 11.49
N TRP A 116 5.64 12.87 11.99
CA TRP A 116 4.50 12.03 12.34
C TRP A 116 3.54 12.76 13.28
N LYS A 117 4.06 13.35 14.36
CA LYS A 117 3.26 14.10 15.35
C LYS A 117 2.49 15.28 14.75
N CYS A 118 3.05 15.98 13.76
CA CYS A 118 2.43 17.18 13.20
C CYS A 118 1.52 16.89 11.99
N ALA A 119 1.86 15.86 11.21
CA ALA A 119 1.27 15.61 9.90
C ALA A 119 0.22 14.48 9.91
N PHE A 120 0.37 13.49 10.77
CA PHE A 120 -0.48 12.30 10.77
C PHE A 120 -1.80 12.54 11.55
N PRO A 121 -2.96 12.05 11.07
CA PRO A 121 -3.20 11.42 9.76
C PRO A 121 -3.53 12.43 8.64
N ASP A 122 -3.95 13.64 9.00
CA ASP A 122 -4.67 14.56 8.10
C ASP A 122 -3.88 14.98 6.85
N LEU A 123 -2.60 15.32 7.00
CA LEU A 123 -1.78 15.75 5.88
C LEU A 123 -1.62 14.61 4.87
N PHE A 124 -1.40 13.38 5.35
CA PHE A 124 -1.25 12.21 4.48
C PHE A 124 -2.56 11.91 3.75
N LEU A 125 -3.70 11.89 4.46
CA LEU A 125 -5.01 11.68 3.81
C LEU A 125 -5.29 12.73 2.75
N THR A 126 -4.96 13.99 3.04
CA THR A 126 -5.12 15.11 2.12
C THR A 126 -4.25 14.89 0.87
N CYS A 127 -2.94 14.73 1.05
CA CYS A 127 -1.99 14.64 -0.06
C CYS A 127 -2.13 13.37 -0.89
N LEU A 128 -2.52 12.22 -0.31
CA LEU A 128 -2.76 10.98 -1.05
C LEU A 128 -3.95 11.05 -2.02
N THR A 129 -4.83 12.05 -1.87
CA THR A 129 -6.01 12.23 -2.73
C THR A 129 -5.84 13.31 -3.80
N TYR A 130 -4.64 13.88 -3.94
CA TYR A 130 -4.37 14.86 -4.99
C TYR A 130 -4.38 14.24 -6.39
N SER A 131 -4.87 15.00 -7.37
CA SER A 131 -4.74 14.65 -8.78
C SER A 131 -3.29 14.69 -9.26
N ASP A 132 -2.46 15.58 -8.69
CA ASP A 132 -1.05 15.71 -9.06
C ASP A 132 -0.23 14.48 -8.64
N GLU A 133 0.39 13.81 -9.60
CA GLU A 133 1.19 12.60 -9.38
C GLU A 133 2.41 12.82 -8.52
N LYS A 134 3.09 13.95 -8.67
CA LYS A 134 4.31 14.25 -7.90
C LYS A 134 3.98 14.51 -6.45
N ILE A 135 2.89 15.21 -6.14
CA ILE A 135 2.42 15.40 -4.76
C ILE A 135 2.12 14.06 -4.10
N VAL A 136 1.38 13.17 -4.76
CA VAL A 136 1.08 11.84 -4.22
C VAL A 136 2.36 11.02 -4.02
N ALA A 137 3.26 11.00 -5.00
CA ALA A 137 4.53 10.28 -4.90
C ALA A 137 5.42 10.80 -3.75
N TYR A 138 5.55 12.13 -3.60
CA TYR A 138 6.32 12.72 -2.51
C TYR A 138 5.65 12.52 -1.14
N CYS A 139 4.31 12.51 -1.08
CA CYS A 139 3.58 12.15 0.12
C CYS A 139 3.85 10.70 0.54
N CYS A 140 3.80 9.75 -0.41
CA CYS A 140 4.16 8.35 -0.15
C CYS A 140 5.62 8.24 0.31
N MET A 141 6.55 8.97 -0.30
CA MET A 141 7.95 9.00 0.12
C MET A 141 8.12 9.49 1.58
N VAL A 142 7.43 10.56 1.97
CA VAL A 142 7.43 11.06 3.36
C VAL A 142 6.83 10.02 4.31
N LEU A 143 5.70 9.41 3.93
CA LEU A 143 5.01 8.39 4.72
C LEU A 143 5.90 7.17 4.94
N PHE A 144 6.46 6.60 3.87
CA PHE A 144 7.44 5.52 3.91
C PHE A 144 8.60 5.84 4.84
N THR A 145 9.22 7.02 4.66
CA THR A 145 10.37 7.45 5.47
C THR A 145 10.04 7.53 6.96
N CYS A 146 8.80 7.85 7.30
CA CYS A 146 8.39 8.00 8.71
C CYS A 146 7.91 6.70 9.35
N LEU A 147 7.43 5.72 8.57
CA LEU A 147 6.86 4.48 9.07
C LEU A 147 7.92 3.60 9.77
N ASN A 148 7.51 3.01 10.88
CA ASN A 148 8.24 1.98 11.61
C ASN A 148 7.23 1.01 12.25
N SER A 149 7.69 -0.03 12.94
CA SER A 149 6.81 -1.04 13.55
C SER A 149 5.76 -0.45 14.49
N ASP A 150 6.12 0.56 15.29
CA ASP A 150 5.19 1.19 16.23
C ASP A 150 4.12 2.02 15.50
N LYS A 151 4.53 2.82 14.52
CA LYS A 151 3.61 3.63 13.69
C LYS A 151 2.71 2.78 12.80
N VAL A 152 3.16 1.60 12.38
CA VAL A 152 2.32 0.62 11.69
C VAL A 152 1.21 0.11 12.62
N ARG A 153 1.49 -0.07 13.91
CA ARG A 153 0.45 -0.43 14.89
C ARG A 153 -0.56 0.70 15.08
N GLU A 154 -0.15 1.95 15.05
CA GLU A 154 -1.08 3.11 15.10
C GLU A 154 -2.07 3.13 13.93
N LEU A 155 -1.74 2.51 12.79
CA LEU A 155 -2.67 2.36 11.65
C LEU A 155 -3.83 1.39 11.93
N LEU A 156 -3.75 0.56 12.97
CA LEU A 156 -4.84 -0.33 13.38
C LEU A 156 -6.03 0.43 13.95
N ASP A 157 -5.80 1.64 14.46
CA ASP A 157 -6.88 2.48 14.98
C ASP A 157 -7.88 2.76 13.84
N PRO A 158 -9.21 2.58 14.06
CA PRO A 158 -10.19 2.67 12.98
C PRO A 158 -10.17 3.98 12.18
N GLY A 159 -9.83 5.10 12.82
CA GLY A 159 -9.65 6.40 12.17
C GLY A 159 -8.43 6.45 11.25
N ASN A 160 -7.33 5.83 11.68
CA ASN A 160 -6.02 5.85 11.02
C ASN A 160 -5.91 4.81 9.90
N LEU A 161 -6.67 3.71 9.97
CA LEU A 161 -6.71 2.66 8.96
C LEU A 161 -7.01 3.20 7.56
N THR A 162 -7.74 4.31 7.47
CA THR A 162 -8.05 5.00 6.21
C THR A 162 -6.79 5.42 5.46
N VAL A 163 -5.69 5.78 6.14
CA VAL A 163 -4.41 6.10 5.49
C VAL A 163 -3.88 4.89 4.73
N ALA A 164 -3.86 3.72 5.36
CA ALA A 164 -3.39 2.49 4.73
C ALA A 164 -4.29 2.03 3.56
N VAL A 165 -5.61 2.20 3.69
CA VAL A 165 -6.55 2.00 2.57
C VAL A 165 -6.24 2.94 1.41
N ARG A 166 -5.96 4.22 1.68
CA ARG A 166 -5.59 5.19 0.63
C ARG A 166 -4.27 4.86 -0.05
N VAL A 167 -3.28 4.36 0.68
CA VAL A 167 -2.02 3.87 0.08
C VAL A 167 -2.29 2.74 -0.92
N LEU A 168 -3.13 1.76 -0.57
CA LEU A 168 -3.51 0.68 -1.49
C LEU A 168 -4.23 1.20 -2.73
N LYS A 169 -5.15 2.16 -2.58
CA LYS A 169 -5.82 2.80 -3.72
C LYS A 169 -4.83 3.54 -4.62
N VAL A 170 -3.86 4.25 -4.05
CA VAL A 170 -2.82 4.92 -4.84
C VAL A 170 -2.03 3.89 -5.65
N TYR A 171 -1.67 2.75 -5.06
CA TYR A 171 -0.98 1.69 -5.79
C TYR A 171 -1.85 1.12 -6.94
N GLU A 172 -3.14 0.86 -6.67
CA GLU A 172 -4.10 0.35 -7.65
C GLU A 172 -4.30 1.33 -8.82
N GLU A 173 -4.50 2.62 -8.53
CA GLU A 173 -4.75 3.67 -9.52
C GLU A 173 -3.47 4.07 -10.27
N ARG A 174 -2.29 3.88 -9.67
CA ARG A 174 -1.01 4.40 -10.15
C ARG A 174 0.10 3.35 -9.99
N LEU A 175 0.04 2.33 -10.83
CA LEU A 175 0.94 1.16 -10.84
C LEU A 175 2.45 1.51 -10.86
N ASP A 176 2.82 2.74 -11.22
CA ASP A 176 4.21 3.24 -11.24
C ASP A 176 4.68 3.88 -9.91
N SER A 177 3.85 3.95 -8.88
CA SER A 177 4.22 4.57 -7.60
C SER A 177 5.06 3.61 -6.74
N GLU A 178 6.38 3.57 -6.99
CA GLU A 178 7.37 2.78 -6.23
C GLU A 178 7.20 2.93 -4.71
N TRP A 179 6.97 4.15 -4.22
CA TRP A 179 6.79 4.39 -2.78
C TRP A 179 5.55 3.75 -2.20
N SER A 180 4.42 3.72 -2.93
CA SER A 180 3.20 3.06 -2.45
C SER A 180 3.40 1.54 -2.36
N PHE A 181 4.07 0.95 -3.34
CA PHE A 181 4.48 -0.45 -3.33
C PHE A 181 5.35 -0.75 -2.10
N LEU A 182 6.42 0.02 -1.90
CA LEU A 182 7.34 -0.15 -0.77
C LEU A 182 6.65 0.02 0.59
N ILE A 183 5.70 0.97 0.74
CA ILE A 183 4.93 1.08 1.98
C ILE A 183 4.19 -0.23 2.27
N VAL A 184 3.51 -0.79 1.27
CA VAL A 184 2.74 -2.01 1.47
C VAL A 184 3.68 -3.18 1.77
N THR A 185 4.68 -3.43 0.93
CA THR A 185 5.54 -4.62 1.03
C THR A 185 6.49 -4.60 2.22
N ASP A 186 7.03 -3.43 2.58
CA ASP A 186 8.10 -3.32 3.56
C ASP A 186 7.62 -2.88 4.95
N HIS A 187 6.38 -2.37 5.05
CA HIS A 187 5.76 -1.99 6.30
C HIS A 187 4.41 -2.69 6.56
N LEU A 188 3.40 -2.51 5.71
CA LEU A 188 2.04 -2.97 6.03
C LEU A 188 1.95 -4.49 6.11
N LEU A 189 2.55 -5.21 5.15
CA LEU A 189 2.57 -6.67 5.15
C LEU A 189 3.38 -7.25 6.33
N LYS A 190 4.20 -6.45 7.01
CA LYS A 190 4.91 -6.90 8.21
C LYS A 190 4.02 -6.98 9.47
N CYS A 191 2.76 -6.53 9.38
CA CYS A 191 1.79 -6.60 10.47
C CYS A 191 0.53 -7.39 10.02
N PRO A 192 0.45 -8.70 10.32
CA PRO A 192 -0.68 -9.53 9.92
C PRO A 192 -2.04 -9.02 10.43
N GLU A 193 -2.06 -8.43 11.62
CA GLU A 193 -3.25 -7.83 12.22
C GLU A 193 -3.77 -6.65 11.38
N LEU A 194 -2.85 -5.84 10.83
CA LEU A 194 -3.21 -4.72 9.96
C LEU A 194 -3.71 -5.21 8.60
N VAL A 195 -3.09 -6.25 8.04
CA VAL A 195 -3.55 -6.87 6.80
C VAL A 195 -4.97 -7.43 6.96
N LYS A 196 -5.29 -8.08 8.09
CA LYS A 196 -6.63 -8.53 8.43
C LYS A 196 -7.64 -7.37 8.48
N ALA A 197 -7.29 -6.31 9.20
CA ALA A 197 -8.14 -5.12 9.33
C ALA A 197 -8.38 -4.42 7.98
N LEU A 198 -7.33 -4.30 7.16
CA LEU A 198 -7.42 -3.80 5.79
C LEU A 198 -8.36 -4.66 4.97
N TYR A 199 -8.08 -5.96 4.84
CA TYR A 199 -8.86 -6.88 4.02
C TYR A 199 -10.36 -6.85 4.37
N ALA A 200 -10.71 -6.72 5.66
CA ALA A 200 -12.10 -6.57 6.09
C ALA A 200 -12.78 -5.30 5.54
N LYS A 201 -12.04 -4.19 5.42
CA LYS A 201 -12.55 -2.87 4.98
C LYS A 201 -12.51 -2.67 3.46
N LEU A 202 -11.64 -3.38 2.75
CA LEU A 202 -11.45 -3.25 1.31
C LEU A 202 -12.61 -3.84 0.50
N SER A 203 -12.90 -3.23 -0.65
CA SER A 203 -13.73 -3.80 -1.71
C SER A 203 -13.06 -5.03 -2.33
N ASN A 204 -13.82 -5.81 -3.10
CA ASN A 204 -13.27 -7.02 -3.72
C ASN A 204 -12.14 -6.72 -4.72
N GLN A 205 -12.18 -5.60 -5.44
CA GLN A 205 -11.09 -5.22 -6.34
C GLN A 205 -9.82 -4.88 -5.56
N GLU A 206 -9.94 -4.05 -4.53
CA GLU A 206 -8.80 -3.70 -3.66
C GLU A 206 -8.24 -4.93 -2.92
N ARG A 207 -9.09 -5.92 -2.58
CA ARG A 207 -8.65 -7.21 -2.01
C ARG A 207 -7.80 -8.00 -3.00
N VAL A 208 -8.17 -8.01 -4.29
CA VAL A 208 -7.36 -8.64 -5.34
C VAL A 208 -5.98 -7.97 -5.40
N THR A 209 -5.93 -6.64 -5.44
CA THR A 209 -4.67 -5.89 -5.44
C THR A 209 -3.80 -6.18 -4.20
N LEU A 210 -4.41 -6.22 -3.01
CA LEU A 210 -3.70 -6.59 -1.78
C LEU A 210 -3.13 -8.01 -1.86
N LEU A 211 -3.90 -8.98 -2.37
CA LEU A 211 -3.46 -10.37 -2.52
C LEU A 211 -2.35 -10.51 -3.57
N GLU A 212 -2.37 -9.72 -4.64
CA GLU A 212 -1.28 -9.67 -5.63
C GLU A 212 0.02 -9.17 -4.99
N LEU A 213 -0.04 -8.13 -4.16
CA LEU A 213 1.13 -7.65 -3.39
C LEU A 213 1.63 -8.69 -2.39
N VAL A 214 0.73 -9.41 -1.71
CA VAL A 214 1.09 -10.55 -0.85
C VAL A 214 1.77 -11.66 -1.66
N MET A 215 1.27 -11.95 -2.85
CA MET A 215 1.87 -12.94 -3.76
C MET A 215 3.27 -12.52 -4.20
N THR A 216 3.47 -11.26 -4.61
CA THR A 216 4.80 -10.72 -4.94
C THR A 216 5.76 -10.93 -3.79
N LYS A 217 5.33 -10.65 -2.55
CA LYS A 217 6.15 -10.87 -1.36
C LYS A 217 6.40 -12.35 -1.06
N ALA A 218 5.46 -13.25 -1.38
CA ALA A 218 5.63 -14.70 -1.23
C ALA A 218 6.69 -15.28 -2.16
N ILE A 219 6.78 -14.73 -3.38
CA ILE A 219 7.75 -15.14 -4.41
C ILE A 219 9.18 -14.74 -4.01
N GLU A 220 9.33 -13.65 -3.26
CA GLU A 220 10.63 -13.20 -2.77
C GLU A 220 11.26 -14.26 -1.85
N LYS A 221 12.27 -14.98 -2.36
CA LYS A 221 12.97 -16.06 -1.64
C LYS A 221 13.89 -15.57 -0.51
N ASN A 222 13.85 -14.29 -0.18
CA ASN A 222 14.79 -13.61 0.71
C ASN A 222 14.22 -13.47 2.14
N LEU A 223 13.51 -14.47 2.66
CA LEU A 223 13.14 -14.48 4.09
C LEU A 223 14.39 -14.84 4.91
N VAL A 224 15.02 -13.84 5.51
CA VAL A 224 16.34 -13.99 6.15
C VAL A 224 16.22 -14.23 7.65
N THR A 225 15.15 -13.73 8.29
CA THR A 225 15.01 -13.74 9.75
C THR A 225 13.84 -14.58 10.25
N THR A 226 13.99 -15.17 11.45
CA THR A 226 12.91 -15.93 12.12
C THR A 226 11.65 -15.10 12.36
N GLU A 227 11.81 -13.80 12.62
CA GLU A 227 10.67 -12.89 12.83
C GLU A 227 9.87 -12.70 11.54
N GLU A 228 10.54 -12.46 10.41
CA GLU A 228 9.89 -12.36 9.10
C GLU A 228 9.19 -13.66 8.72
N MET A 229 9.80 -14.82 9.01
CA MET A 229 9.15 -16.12 8.80
C MET A 229 7.86 -16.25 9.62
N ASN A 230 7.87 -15.88 10.90
CA ASN A 230 6.70 -15.95 11.78
C ASN A 230 5.58 -14.98 11.33
N VAL A 231 5.93 -13.77 10.90
CA VAL A 231 4.98 -12.84 10.29
C VAL A 231 4.30 -13.47 9.07
N PHE A 232 5.11 -14.10 8.20
CA PHE A 232 4.59 -14.70 6.99
C PHE A 232 3.76 -15.97 7.24
N MET A 233 4.07 -16.76 8.27
CA MET A 233 3.21 -17.87 8.73
C MET A 233 1.83 -17.37 9.16
N ARG A 234 1.77 -16.28 9.94
CA ARG A 234 0.49 -15.66 10.35
C ARG A 234 -0.31 -15.08 9.17
N LEU A 235 0.37 -14.61 8.12
CA LEU A 235 -0.28 -14.23 6.87
C LEU A 235 -0.81 -15.46 6.12
N ALA A 236 -0.04 -16.55 6.08
CA ALA A 236 -0.47 -17.80 5.46
C ALA A 236 -1.71 -18.37 6.14
N ASP A 237 -1.78 -18.35 7.48
CA ASP A 237 -2.98 -18.71 8.26
C ASP A 237 -4.18 -17.88 7.85
N PHE A 238 -3.99 -16.57 7.71
CA PHE A 238 -5.06 -15.65 7.33
C PHE A 238 -5.57 -15.91 5.92
N VAL A 239 -4.67 -16.06 4.95
CA VAL A 239 -5.02 -16.34 3.55
C VAL A 239 -5.74 -17.68 3.45
N ALA A 240 -5.23 -18.72 4.13
CA ALA A 240 -5.85 -20.03 4.16
C ALA A 240 -7.25 -20.00 4.79
N GLY A 241 -7.41 -19.34 5.94
CA GLY A 241 -8.72 -19.15 6.57
C GLY A 241 -9.71 -18.44 5.64
N CYS A 242 -9.29 -17.36 5.00
CA CYS A 242 -10.12 -16.66 4.01
C CYS A 242 -10.50 -17.55 2.82
N PHE A 243 -9.59 -18.40 2.35
CA PHE A 243 -9.87 -19.34 1.27
C PHE A 243 -10.90 -20.39 1.72
N GLN A 244 -10.71 -20.98 2.91
CA GLN A 244 -11.64 -21.96 3.47
C GLN A 244 -13.05 -21.41 3.65
N GLU A 245 -13.18 -20.14 4.05
CA GLU A 245 -14.48 -19.48 4.20
C GLU A 245 -15.16 -19.15 2.85
N LYS A 246 -14.39 -18.93 1.78
CA LYS A 246 -14.91 -18.34 0.52
C LYS A 246 -14.76 -19.22 -0.71
N CYS A 247 -14.20 -20.42 -0.58
CA CYS A 247 -13.89 -21.30 -1.72
C CYS A 247 -15.13 -21.63 -2.58
N GLU A 248 -16.30 -21.72 -1.95
CA GLU A 248 -17.58 -22.00 -2.63
C GLU A 248 -18.09 -20.85 -3.50
N ALA A 249 -17.66 -19.59 -3.26
CA ALA A 249 -18.10 -18.44 -4.06
C ALA A 249 -17.78 -18.62 -5.56
N VAL A 250 -16.71 -19.37 -5.88
CA VAL A 250 -16.30 -19.68 -7.26
C VAL A 250 -17.32 -20.53 -8.02
N LEU A 251 -18.19 -21.27 -7.32
CA LEU A 251 -19.26 -22.03 -7.96
C LEU A 251 -20.37 -21.13 -8.55
N LYS A 252 -20.43 -19.84 -8.20
CA LYS A 252 -21.40 -18.88 -8.77
C LYS A 252 -21.15 -18.61 -10.26
N PHE A 253 -19.92 -18.79 -10.74
CA PHE A 253 -19.58 -18.69 -12.16
C PHE A 253 -20.23 -19.78 -13.05
N THR A 254 -20.95 -20.72 -12.48
CA THR A 254 -21.76 -21.70 -13.23
C THR A 254 -22.97 -21.07 -13.92
N SER A 255 -23.36 -19.86 -13.53
CA SER A 255 -24.42 -19.07 -14.17
C SER A 255 -23.84 -18.17 -15.26
N THR A 256 -24.48 -18.10 -16.42
CA THR A 256 -24.02 -17.34 -17.61
C THR A 256 -24.18 -15.82 -17.48
N ALA A 257 -24.51 -15.30 -16.29
CA ALA A 257 -25.00 -13.93 -16.13
C ALA A 257 -23.99 -12.91 -15.59
N ASP A 258 -22.95 -13.31 -14.85
CA ASP A 258 -22.02 -12.35 -14.24
C ASP A 258 -20.55 -12.73 -14.47
N THR A 259 -19.98 -12.14 -15.53
CA THR A 259 -18.53 -12.11 -15.78
C THR A 259 -17.77 -11.21 -14.78
N GLU A 260 -18.47 -10.61 -13.82
CA GLU A 260 -17.93 -9.67 -12.82
C GLU A 260 -18.20 -10.11 -11.37
N ASP A 261 -18.30 -11.41 -11.07
CA ASP A 261 -18.34 -11.83 -9.65
C ASP A 261 -16.98 -11.58 -8.99
N LYS A 262 -16.82 -10.35 -8.48
CA LYS A 262 -15.59 -9.87 -7.83
C LYS A 262 -15.27 -10.70 -6.58
N GLU A 263 -16.25 -11.34 -5.94
CA GLU A 263 -15.99 -12.21 -4.79
C GLU A 263 -15.25 -13.48 -5.22
N ALA A 264 -15.65 -14.06 -6.34
CA ALA A 264 -15.02 -15.25 -6.87
C ALA A 264 -13.60 -14.96 -7.42
N LEU A 265 -13.34 -13.75 -7.94
CA LEU A 265 -11.97 -13.29 -8.26
C LEU A 265 -11.07 -13.24 -7.03
N VAL A 266 -11.59 -12.76 -5.90
CA VAL A 266 -10.85 -12.76 -4.63
C VAL A 266 -10.51 -14.19 -4.21
N THR A 267 -11.44 -15.14 -4.34
CA THR A 267 -11.20 -16.56 -4.03
C THR A 267 -10.15 -17.19 -4.94
N ILE A 268 -10.16 -16.90 -6.24
CA ILE A 268 -9.11 -17.36 -7.17
C ILE A 268 -7.74 -16.82 -6.73
N ARG A 269 -7.66 -15.53 -6.38
CA ARG A 269 -6.40 -14.91 -5.94
C ARG A 269 -5.91 -15.45 -4.60
N LEU A 270 -6.81 -15.78 -3.66
CA LEU A 270 -6.43 -16.48 -2.43
C LEU A 270 -5.77 -17.82 -2.73
N LEU A 271 -6.32 -18.60 -3.67
CA LEU A 271 -5.73 -19.86 -4.11
C LEU A 271 -4.37 -19.66 -4.80
N ASP A 272 -4.23 -18.63 -5.63
CA ASP A 272 -2.97 -18.29 -6.29
C ASP A 272 -1.85 -18.02 -5.27
N VAL A 273 -2.16 -17.22 -4.24
CA VAL A 273 -1.24 -16.92 -3.13
C VAL A 273 -0.87 -18.20 -2.38
N LEU A 274 -1.84 -19.05 -2.01
CA LEU A 274 -1.57 -20.30 -1.28
C LEU A 274 -0.69 -21.25 -2.08
N CYS A 275 -0.91 -21.36 -3.38
CA CYS A 275 -0.05 -22.16 -4.22
C CYS A 275 1.40 -21.66 -4.22
N GLU A 276 1.60 -20.34 -4.19
CA GLU A 276 2.94 -19.76 -4.18
C GLU A 276 3.62 -19.94 -2.82
N MET A 277 2.88 -19.70 -1.73
CA MET A 277 3.35 -19.95 -0.37
C MET A 277 3.73 -21.43 -0.16
N THR A 278 2.96 -22.37 -0.72
CA THR A 278 3.27 -23.81 -0.62
C THR A 278 4.35 -24.28 -1.59
N SER A 279 4.70 -23.48 -2.60
CA SER A 279 5.85 -23.75 -3.47
C SER A 279 7.18 -23.33 -2.82
N ASN A 280 7.12 -22.53 -1.76
CA ASN A 280 8.27 -22.11 -0.97
C ASN A 280 8.45 -23.03 0.26
N ASN A 281 9.67 -23.54 0.45
CA ASN A 281 9.96 -24.50 1.52
C ASN A 281 9.72 -23.92 2.92
N GLY A 282 9.81 -22.60 3.11
CA GLY A 282 9.69 -21.96 4.43
C GLY A 282 8.30 -22.02 5.06
N GLN A 283 7.24 -22.08 4.25
CA GLN A 283 5.84 -22.10 4.69
C GLN A 283 5.17 -23.45 4.47
N LEU A 284 5.75 -24.32 3.63
CA LEU A 284 5.14 -25.57 3.23
C LEU A 284 4.76 -26.43 4.43
N GLU A 285 5.68 -26.70 5.36
CA GLU A 285 5.41 -27.56 6.52
C GLU A 285 4.29 -27.00 7.41
N HIS A 286 4.27 -25.67 7.59
CA HIS A 286 3.22 -24.97 8.35
C HIS A 286 1.85 -25.12 7.69
N LEU A 287 1.77 -24.87 6.37
CA LEU A 287 0.53 -25.01 5.61
C LEU A 287 0.06 -26.47 5.47
N GLN A 288 0.98 -27.43 5.43
CA GLN A 288 0.66 -28.85 5.43
C GLN A 288 -0.01 -29.31 6.73
N ALA A 289 0.37 -28.70 7.86
CA ALA A 289 -0.20 -28.97 9.17
C ALA A 289 -1.48 -28.16 9.45
N LEU A 290 -1.86 -27.23 8.56
CA LEU A 290 -3.00 -26.35 8.80
C LEU A 290 -4.33 -27.13 8.70
N PRO A 291 -5.15 -27.15 9.77
CA PRO A 291 -6.36 -27.96 9.81
C PRO A 291 -7.38 -27.58 8.73
N GLY A 292 -7.89 -28.59 8.02
CA GLY A 292 -8.98 -28.44 7.07
C GLY A 292 -8.58 -27.87 5.71
N LEU A 293 -7.35 -27.38 5.53
CA LEU A 293 -6.94 -26.73 4.28
C LEU A 293 -6.95 -27.71 3.10
N LEU A 294 -6.39 -28.91 3.32
CA LEU A 294 -6.34 -29.97 2.32
C LEU A 294 -7.75 -30.46 1.96
N GLU A 295 -8.57 -30.74 2.97
CA GLU A 295 -9.94 -31.19 2.83
C GLU A 295 -10.77 -30.17 2.03
N THR A 296 -10.66 -28.88 2.38
CA THR A 296 -11.31 -27.77 1.66
C THR A 296 -10.88 -27.73 0.19
N ALA A 297 -9.58 -27.86 -0.11
CA ALA A 297 -9.09 -27.84 -1.48
C ALA A 297 -9.63 -29.03 -2.32
N ILE A 298 -9.67 -30.23 -1.72
CA ILE A 298 -10.22 -31.44 -2.35
C ILE A 298 -11.71 -31.29 -2.63
N ASP A 299 -12.49 -30.85 -1.64
CA ASP A 299 -13.93 -30.70 -1.79
C ASP A 299 -14.28 -29.61 -2.79
N THR A 300 -13.55 -28.50 -2.79
CA THR A 300 -13.69 -27.44 -3.81
C THR A 300 -13.38 -27.97 -5.21
N LEU A 301 -12.34 -28.81 -5.37
CA LEU A 301 -12.01 -29.44 -6.65
C LEU A 301 -13.12 -30.40 -7.11
N ARG A 302 -13.69 -31.19 -6.19
CA ARG A 302 -14.80 -32.09 -6.47
C ARG A 302 -16.04 -31.32 -6.92
N LEU A 303 -16.42 -30.26 -6.20
CA LEU A 303 -17.59 -29.44 -6.51
C LEU A 303 -17.45 -28.72 -7.86
N THR A 304 -16.29 -28.10 -8.13
CA THR A 304 -16.03 -27.46 -9.44
C THR A 304 -15.98 -28.48 -10.58
N HIS A 305 -15.51 -29.70 -10.31
CA HIS A 305 -15.56 -30.80 -11.29
C HIS A 305 -16.99 -31.23 -11.62
N LEU A 306 -17.81 -31.45 -10.59
CA LEU A 306 -19.22 -31.80 -10.75
C LEU A 306 -20.00 -30.70 -11.49
N ALA A 307 -19.80 -29.44 -11.10
CA ALA A 307 -20.40 -28.28 -11.76
C ALA A 307 -20.09 -28.22 -13.26
N GLY A 308 -18.83 -28.45 -13.64
CA GLY A 308 -18.42 -28.49 -15.05
C GLY A 308 -18.98 -29.67 -15.86
N LYS A 309 -19.44 -30.73 -15.19
CA LYS A 309 -20.13 -31.88 -15.82
C LYS A 309 -21.64 -31.67 -15.96
N GLN A 310 -22.27 -30.96 -15.03
CA GLN A 310 -23.71 -30.79 -14.97
C GLN A 310 -24.25 -29.82 -16.04
N ALA A 311 -23.48 -28.78 -16.36
CA ALA A 311 -23.84 -27.81 -17.39
C ALA A 311 -22.58 -27.30 -18.09
N VAL A 312 -22.73 -26.80 -19.32
CA VAL A 312 -21.64 -26.10 -20.03
C VAL A 312 -21.40 -24.77 -19.34
N ASN A 313 -20.23 -24.60 -18.73
CA ASN A 313 -19.81 -23.39 -18.03
C ASN A 313 -18.27 -23.26 -18.08
N ILE A 314 -17.72 -22.28 -17.35
CA ILE A 314 -16.27 -22.01 -17.33
C ILE A 314 -15.42 -23.16 -16.76
N PHE A 315 -16.02 -24.11 -16.04
CA PHE A 315 -15.33 -25.28 -15.49
C PHE A 315 -15.44 -26.52 -16.39
N THR A 316 -16.19 -26.46 -17.48
CA THR A 316 -16.30 -27.56 -18.44
C THR A 316 -14.95 -27.77 -19.14
N ALA A 317 -14.52 -29.02 -19.28
CA ALA A 317 -13.30 -29.36 -20.00
C ALA A 317 -13.47 -28.96 -21.48
N ARG A 318 -12.82 -27.87 -21.91
CA ARG A 318 -12.74 -27.51 -23.32
C ARG A 318 -11.79 -28.49 -23.99
N HIS A 319 -12.35 -29.50 -24.66
CA HIS A 319 -11.59 -30.19 -25.69
C HIS A 319 -11.27 -29.16 -26.78
N ALA A 320 -9.98 -28.93 -27.03
CA ALA A 320 -9.42 -27.98 -27.99
C ALA A 320 -9.72 -28.34 -29.47
N LEU A 321 -10.95 -28.73 -29.80
CA LEU A 321 -11.34 -29.29 -31.11
C LEU A 321 -12.27 -28.39 -31.93
N THR A 322 -12.70 -27.25 -31.39
CA THR A 322 -13.45 -26.26 -32.15
C THR A 322 -12.76 -24.93 -31.91
N GLY A 323 -12.14 -24.37 -32.95
CA GLY A 323 -11.39 -23.10 -32.94
C GLY A 323 -12.23 -21.86 -32.59
N GLN A 324 -13.01 -21.93 -31.52
CA GLN A 324 -13.64 -20.81 -30.85
C GLN A 324 -12.61 -20.19 -29.91
N GLU A 325 -12.51 -18.88 -29.96
CA GLU A 325 -11.64 -18.03 -29.17
C GLU A 325 -11.48 -18.54 -27.72
N GLU A 326 -10.23 -18.57 -27.24
CA GLU A 326 -9.93 -18.82 -25.84
C GLU A 326 -10.68 -17.79 -24.99
N ILE A 327 -11.85 -18.15 -24.46
CA ILE A 327 -12.47 -17.48 -23.31
C ILE A 327 -11.38 -17.16 -22.28
N SER A 328 -10.95 -15.91 -22.25
CA SER A 328 -10.01 -15.34 -21.29
C SER A 328 -10.76 -15.02 -20.00
N HIS A 329 -11.21 -16.05 -19.28
CA HIS A 329 -11.89 -15.87 -18.01
C HIS A 329 -10.93 -16.11 -16.83
N PRO A 330 -10.91 -15.28 -15.77
CA PRO A 330 -9.97 -15.43 -14.65
C PRO A 330 -10.03 -16.77 -13.90
N ALA A 331 -11.17 -17.46 -13.95
CA ALA A 331 -11.29 -18.82 -13.38
C ALA A 331 -10.76 -19.94 -14.28
N VAL A 332 -10.34 -19.65 -15.52
CA VAL A 332 -9.61 -20.61 -16.36
C VAL A 332 -8.28 -20.90 -15.67
N GLY A 333 -8.07 -22.15 -15.30
CA GLY A 333 -6.91 -22.58 -14.51
C GLY A 333 -7.21 -22.81 -13.02
N PHE A 334 -8.38 -22.42 -12.51
CA PHE A 334 -8.74 -22.61 -11.09
C PHE A 334 -8.60 -24.07 -10.63
N LYS A 335 -9.13 -25.03 -11.43
CA LYS A 335 -8.96 -26.47 -11.17
C LYS A 335 -7.49 -26.89 -11.16
N SER A 336 -6.69 -26.36 -12.07
CA SER A 336 -5.25 -26.65 -12.14
C SER A 336 -4.53 -26.15 -10.89
N HIS A 337 -4.89 -24.96 -10.40
CA HIS A 337 -4.32 -24.41 -9.17
C HIS A 337 -4.77 -25.18 -7.92
N LEU A 338 -6.01 -25.67 -7.86
CA LEU A 338 -6.43 -26.58 -6.78
C LEU A 338 -5.60 -27.86 -6.77
N ILE A 339 -5.39 -28.47 -7.94
CA ILE A 339 -4.53 -29.65 -8.08
C ILE A 339 -3.10 -29.33 -7.65
N ARG A 340 -2.56 -28.17 -8.02
CA ARG A 340 -1.23 -27.70 -7.57
C ARG A 340 -1.16 -27.57 -6.06
N LEU A 341 -2.13 -26.91 -5.42
CA LEU A 341 -2.19 -26.76 -3.98
C LEU A 341 -2.24 -28.12 -3.27
N ILE A 342 -3.15 -29.01 -3.70
CA ILE A 342 -3.28 -30.37 -3.15
C ILE A 342 -1.96 -31.14 -3.30
N GLY A 343 -1.36 -31.10 -4.48
CA GLY A 343 -0.07 -31.73 -4.77
C GLY A 343 1.04 -31.23 -3.86
N ASN A 344 1.14 -29.91 -3.65
CA ASN A 344 2.10 -29.31 -2.73
C ASN A 344 1.84 -29.75 -1.28
N LEU A 345 0.59 -29.71 -0.81
CA LEU A 345 0.22 -30.12 0.55
C LEU A 345 0.49 -31.61 0.81
N CYS A 346 0.45 -32.46 -0.22
CA CYS A 346 0.80 -33.88 -0.10
C CYS A 346 2.30 -34.16 -0.30
N HIS A 347 3.07 -33.19 -0.80
CA HIS A 347 4.48 -33.41 -1.12
C HIS A 347 5.28 -33.78 0.13
N LYS A 348 5.83 -34.99 0.16
CA LYS A 348 6.60 -35.55 1.30
C LYS A 348 5.86 -35.54 2.65
N ASN A 349 4.54 -35.39 2.65
CA ASN A 349 3.73 -35.43 3.87
C ASN A 349 2.80 -36.66 3.83
N LYS A 350 3.15 -37.70 4.60
CA LYS A 350 2.45 -38.99 4.56
C LYS A 350 1.02 -38.89 5.10
N GLU A 351 0.81 -38.09 6.14
CA GLU A 351 -0.51 -37.87 6.73
C GLU A 351 -1.48 -37.29 5.69
N ASN A 352 -1.04 -36.26 4.95
CA ASN A 352 -1.84 -35.67 3.89
C ASN A 352 -2.03 -36.62 2.70
N GLN A 353 -1.01 -37.39 2.32
CA GLN A 353 -1.12 -38.39 1.24
C GLN A 353 -2.17 -39.46 1.53
N ASP A 354 -2.35 -39.85 2.80
CA ASP A 354 -3.32 -40.89 3.17
C ASP A 354 -4.78 -40.37 3.17
N LYS A 355 -4.99 -39.05 3.07
CA LYS A 355 -6.31 -38.41 3.01
C LYS A 355 -6.84 -38.19 1.57
N VAL A 356 -5.97 -38.23 0.56
CA VAL A 356 -6.31 -37.95 -0.86
C VAL A 356 -6.47 -39.24 -1.63
#